data_AF-A0A6A3W562-F1
#
_entry.id   AF-A0A6A3W562-F1
#
_cell.length_a   1.000
_cell.length_b   1.000
_cell.length_c   1.000
_cell.angle_alpha   90.00
_cell.angle_beta   90.00
_cell.angle_gamma   90.00
#
_symmetry.space_group_name_H-M   'P 1'
#
loop_
_entity.id
_entity.type
_entity.pdbx_description
1 polymer ?
#
loop_
_entity_poly.entity_id
_entity_poly.type
_entity_poly.pdbx_seq_one_letter_code
_entity_poly.pdbx_strand_id
1 'polypeptide(L)'
;MSSQSPAASAFAAPSPQLSDELRGFLDSLERGRDAKTLVHMRKGRHQLETFVRRQNAGAETFEQVIERESAQWKEHVATAEEDTDVRVQQRRVLPELLPGLQLVHDIKVGRPGRPDDAVYLKSAYAREWLPRGNCIAEWTTRDATYFLPLVRGYRKFTGQEDDGELKKDPGDEQEELSKFFTKPQAQSQWVISTTKENGEAGHLSVLKRSDGAFVYVLGSKNTHLVARTVEDIERVKGIHRENGGDPFLAAAPIATAILRVLFALEPAKRTLLCEFLWQTRATASFEVLCPSHQHVQLLDYLSEDTPVFYGLSLMTYNPLAGTEICVNPVLLYEFMQALGVRTVNYDVVEFNLDAFEAALEHSKFAYQHEGGVHLFLDEDAAVIGMQKHKSIWYVCLRAIREKAKTFCRTLNSKKPPKGRAKPLLPKEALGVAKDSVKKRFQAIPAFLHISDEVSNAYETLGERFLDYLFEEELFHGVADGEDQEQKCKHVARDVADLFPVVWNRFLEHTGLSDAIGH
;
A
#
# COMPACT_ATOMS: atom_id res chain seq x y z
N MET A 1 25.33 50.08 -1.34
CA MET A 1 25.47 48.61 -1.37
C MET A 1 24.61 48.05 -0.25
N SER A 2 23.39 47.63 -0.59
CA SER A 2 22.48 46.99 0.36
C SER A 2 22.92 45.54 0.51
N SER A 3 23.50 45.19 1.65
CA SER A 3 23.75 43.80 2.05
C SER A 3 22.40 43.10 2.17
N GLN A 4 21.97 42.43 1.09
CA GLN A 4 20.83 41.53 1.16
C GLN A 4 21.22 40.38 2.08
N SER A 5 20.48 40.22 3.18
CA SER A 5 20.57 39.00 4.00
C SER A 5 20.37 37.79 3.09
N PRO A 6 21.14 36.69 3.27
CA PRO A 6 20.84 35.44 2.59
C PRO A 6 19.38 35.08 2.89
N ALA A 7 18.62 34.78 1.85
CA ALA A 7 17.22 34.39 2.00
C ALA A 7 17.17 33.20 2.98
N ALA A 8 16.45 33.35 4.09
CA ALA A 8 16.29 32.27 5.06
C ALA A 8 15.70 31.05 4.34
N SER A 9 16.27 29.86 4.59
CA SER A 9 15.78 28.59 4.03
C SER A 9 14.27 28.43 4.27
N ALA A 10 13.57 27.78 3.33
CA ALA A 10 12.16 27.42 3.53
C ALA A 10 12.00 26.30 4.59
N PHE A 11 13.07 25.57 4.90
CA PHE A 11 13.08 24.40 5.75
C PHE A 11 13.85 24.65 7.05
N ALA A 12 13.53 23.85 8.07
CA ALA A 12 14.34 23.78 9.27
C ALA A 12 15.72 23.20 8.94
N ALA A 13 16.75 23.62 9.68
CA ALA A 13 18.08 23.06 9.54
C ALA A 13 18.10 21.57 9.94
N PRO A 14 18.76 20.71 9.15
CA PRO A 14 18.93 19.29 9.50
C PRO A 14 19.94 19.12 10.63
N SER A 15 19.92 17.95 11.28
CA SER A 15 20.90 17.55 12.28
C SER A 15 21.52 16.21 11.91
N PRO A 16 22.84 16.00 12.08
CA PRO A 16 23.49 14.70 11.87
C PRO A 16 23.16 13.67 12.96
N GLN A 17 22.35 14.05 13.96
CA GLN A 17 21.91 13.18 15.04
C GLN A 17 20.44 13.41 15.33
N LEU A 18 19.75 12.36 15.76
CA LEU A 18 18.42 12.48 16.33
C LEU A 18 18.47 13.37 17.59
N SER A 19 17.44 14.18 17.80
CA SER A 19 17.28 14.99 19.01
C SER A 19 17.39 14.15 20.29
N ASP A 20 17.84 14.77 21.40
CA ASP A 20 17.97 14.09 22.69
C ASP A 20 16.64 13.50 23.17
N GLU A 21 15.53 14.21 22.92
CA GLU A 21 14.18 13.74 23.26
C GLU A 21 13.82 12.46 22.52
N LEU A 22 14.07 12.40 21.20
CA LEU A 22 13.85 11.19 20.41
C LEU A 22 14.74 10.03 20.89
N ARG A 23 16.04 10.28 21.09
CA ARG A 23 16.96 9.25 21.56
C ARG A 23 16.54 8.71 22.92
N GLY A 24 16.20 9.60 23.86
CA GLY A 24 15.71 9.21 25.18
C GLY A 24 14.41 8.41 25.14
N PHE A 25 13.49 8.75 24.22
CA PHE A 25 12.27 7.97 24.02
C PHE A 25 12.59 6.58 23.45
N LEU A 26 13.43 6.48 22.41
CA LEU A 26 13.84 5.19 21.84
C LEU A 26 14.57 4.31 22.88
N ASP A 27 15.44 4.90 23.70
CA ASP A 27 16.11 4.23 24.83
C ASP A 27 15.11 3.65 25.82
N SER A 28 13.97 4.33 26.04
CA SER A 28 12.94 3.86 26.96
C SER A 28 12.20 2.63 26.44
N LEU A 29 12.02 2.51 25.11
CA LEU A 29 11.32 1.39 24.48
C LEU A 29 12.10 0.08 24.58
N GLU A 30 13.43 0.14 24.57
CA GLU A 30 14.32 -1.01 24.71
C GLU A 30 14.30 -1.59 26.14
N ARG A 31 13.88 -0.82 27.16
CA ARG A 31 13.94 -1.28 28.56
C ARG A 31 12.98 -2.45 28.80
N GLY A 32 13.51 -3.54 29.35
CA GLY A 32 12.72 -4.71 29.75
C GLY A 32 12.28 -5.63 28.61
N ARG A 33 12.76 -5.39 27.37
CA ARG A 33 12.51 -6.28 26.24
C ARG A 33 13.41 -7.51 26.31
N ASP A 34 12.94 -8.62 25.76
CA ASP A 34 13.73 -9.84 25.67
C ASP A 34 14.90 -9.69 24.68
N ALA A 35 15.91 -10.56 24.83
CA ALA A 35 17.16 -10.45 24.07
C ALA A 35 16.95 -10.51 22.55
N LYS A 36 15.99 -11.31 22.08
CA LYS A 36 15.71 -11.49 20.65
C LYS A 36 15.07 -10.23 20.09
N THR A 37 14.03 -9.70 20.73
CA THR A 37 13.40 -8.42 20.34
C THR A 37 14.43 -7.29 20.33
N LEU A 38 15.32 -7.23 21.33
CA LEU A 38 16.37 -6.21 21.43
C LEU A 38 17.36 -6.22 20.24
N VAL A 39 17.74 -7.39 19.72
CA VAL A 39 18.62 -7.48 18.55
C VAL A 39 18.00 -6.74 17.36
N HIS A 40 16.73 -7.00 17.08
CA HIS A 40 16.03 -6.37 15.96
C HIS A 40 15.77 -4.88 16.20
N MET A 41 15.39 -4.48 17.41
CA MET A 41 15.21 -3.07 17.75
C MET A 41 16.50 -2.27 17.55
N ARG A 42 17.63 -2.79 18.06
CA ARG A 42 18.94 -2.13 17.94
C ARG A 42 19.44 -2.09 16.51
N LYS A 43 19.17 -3.12 15.70
CA LYS A 43 19.48 -3.09 14.27
C LYS A 43 18.73 -1.97 13.56
N GLY A 44 17.41 -1.87 13.78
CA GLY A 44 16.59 -0.80 13.18
C GLY A 44 17.07 0.59 13.61
N ARG A 45 17.37 0.77 14.90
CA ARG A 45 17.96 2.01 15.42
C ARG A 45 19.28 2.36 14.74
N HIS A 46 20.20 1.40 14.68
CA HIS A 46 21.52 1.61 14.10
C HIS A 46 21.41 2.02 12.62
N GLN A 47 20.52 1.39 11.87
CA GLN A 47 20.24 1.75 10.47
C GLN A 47 19.75 3.20 10.34
N LEU A 48 18.79 3.61 11.18
CA LEU A 48 18.25 4.97 11.19
C LEU A 48 19.31 6.01 11.58
N GLU A 49 20.02 5.81 12.68
CA GLU A 49 21.02 6.77 13.16
C GLU A 49 22.20 6.89 12.19
N THR A 50 22.61 5.77 11.57
CA THR A 50 23.64 5.77 10.52
C THR A 50 23.16 6.55 9.30
N PHE A 51 21.89 6.38 8.91
CA PHE A 51 21.29 7.10 7.80
C PHE A 51 21.25 8.60 8.05
N VAL A 52 20.70 9.02 9.19
CA VAL A 52 20.63 10.44 9.60
C VAL A 52 22.01 11.07 9.61
N ARG A 53 23.01 10.38 10.18
CA ARG A 53 24.39 10.86 10.20
C ARG A 53 24.96 11.02 8.81
N ARG A 54 24.83 10.01 7.94
CA ARG A 54 25.37 10.05 6.57
C ARG A 54 24.70 11.13 5.74
N GLN A 55 23.38 11.22 5.80
CA GLN A 55 22.59 12.12 4.97
C GLN A 55 22.88 13.59 5.32
N ASN A 56 23.00 13.90 6.61
CA ASN A 56 23.17 15.27 7.10
C ASN A 56 24.63 15.64 7.41
N ALA A 57 25.59 14.75 7.16
CA ALA A 57 27.01 14.99 7.45
C ALA A 57 27.52 16.26 6.76
N GLY A 58 28.00 17.23 7.53
CA GLY A 58 28.57 18.48 7.02
C GLY A 58 27.57 19.42 6.33
N ALA A 59 26.26 19.18 6.46
CA ALA A 59 25.23 20.09 5.97
C ALA A 59 24.76 21.02 7.10
N GLU A 60 24.70 22.31 6.81
CA GLU A 60 24.15 23.35 7.68
C GLU A 60 22.71 23.69 7.29
N THR A 61 22.33 23.43 6.03
CA THR A 61 20.98 23.70 5.52
C THR A 61 20.37 22.47 4.84
N PHE A 62 19.05 22.48 4.68
CA PHE A 62 18.34 21.40 4.01
C PHE A 62 18.68 21.34 2.51
N GLU A 63 18.91 22.49 1.87
CA GLU A 63 19.34 22.62 0.47
C GLU A 63 20.63 21.83 0.23
N GLN A 64 21.63 21.98 1.10
CA GLN A 64 22.90 21.25 1.00
C GLN A 64 22.74 19.73 1.16
N VAL A 65 21.71 19.28 1.88
CA VAL A 65 21.39 17.85 2.00
C VAL A 65 20.81 17.33 0.70
N ILE A 66 19.82 18.02 0.13
CA ILE A 66 19.11 17.54 -1.07
C ILE A 66 19.91 17.74 -2.35
N GLU A 67 20.77 18.75 -2.42
CA GLU A 67 21.64 19.01 -3.57
C GLU A 67 22.49 17.80 -3.96
N ARG A 68 22.95 17.03 -2.96
CA ARG A 68 23.81 15.85 -3.13
C ARG A 68 23.19 14.77 -4.03
N GLU A 69 21.87 14.61 -3.99
CA GLU A 69 21.14 13.59 -4.76
C GLU A 69 20.20 14.20 -5.81
N SER A 70 20.08 15.53 -5.87
CA SER A 70 19.10 16.22 -6.72
C SER A 70 19.23 15.84 -8.21
N ALA A 71 20.45 15.74 -8.71
CA ALA A 71 20.70 15.32 -10.10
C ALA A 71 20.21 13.90 -10.39
N GLN A 72 20.41 12.97 -9.44
CA GLN A 72 19.98 11.57 -9.57
C GLN A 72 18.45 11.48 -9.56
N TRP A 73 17.78 12.28 -8.72
CA TRP A 73 16.32 12.34 -8.68
C TRP A 73 15.72 12.96 -9.94
N LYS A 74 16.38 13.96 -10.52
CA LYS A 74 15.98 14.54 -11.80
C LYS A 74 16.11 13.51 -12.93
N GLU A 75 17.22 12.79 -12.99
CA GLU A 75 17.44 11.72 -13.96
C GLU A 75 16.43 10.58 -13.81
N HIS A 76 16.07 10.24 -12.56
CA HIS A 76 15.04 9.25 -12.25
C HIS A 76 13.67 9.67 -12.79
N VAL A 77 13.27 10.92 -12.60
CA VAL A 77 12.01 11.45 -13.18
C VAL A 77 12.06 11.38 -14.71
N ALA A 78 13.15 11.84 -15.33
CA ALA A 78 13.29 11.81 -16.79
C ALA A 78 13.23 10.38 -17.37
N THR A 79 13.92 9.43 -16.72
CA THR A 79 13.90 8.00 -17.10
C THR A 79 12.47 7.44 -16.99
N ALA A 80 11.74 7.79 -15.94
CA ALA A 80 10.36 7.37 -15.75
C ALA A 80 9.38 7.99 -16.79
N GLU A 81 9.67 9.19 -17.30
CA GLU A 81 8.89 9.83 -18.37
C GLU A 81 9.10 9.15 -19.73
N GLU A 82 10.29 8.63 -19.99
CA GLU A 82 10.65 7.92 -21.22
C GLU A 82 10.21 6.44 -21.21
N ASP A 83 10.02 5.85 -20.03
CA ASP A 83 9.65 4.43 -19.88
C ASP A 83 8.17 4.19 -20.27
N THR A 84 7.98 3.32 -21.27
CA THR A 84 6.65 2.99 -21.78
C THR A 84 5.80 2.14 -20.83
N ASP A 85 6.34 1.53 -19.79
CA ASP A 85 5.57 0.79 -18.78
C ASP A 85 5.32 1.59 -17.50
N VAL A 86 5.77 2.86 -17.46
CA VAL A 86 5.64 3.77 -16.33
C VAL A 86 4.73 4.95 -16.71
N ARG A 87 4.11 5.56 -15.71
CA ARG A 87 3.36 6.81 -15.85
C ARG A 87 3.79 7.79 -14.77
N VAL A 88 4.27 8.96 -15.22
CA VAL A 88 4.50 10.12 -14.36
C VAL A 88 3.26 11.01 -14.37
N GLN A 89 2.78 11.40 -13.19
CA GLN A 89 1.63 12.27 -13.02
C GLN A 89 2.04 13.51 -12.24
N GLN A 90 2.00 14.65 -12.92
CA GLN A 90 2.27 15.94 -12.32
C GLN A 90 1.05 16.42 -11.52
N ARG A 91 1.27 16.87 -10.29
CA ARG A 91 0.24 17.40 -9.39
C ARG A 91 0.66 18.77 -8.87
N ARG A 92 -0.28 19.70 -8.87
CA ARG A 92 -0.08 21.01 -8.24
C ARG A 92 -0.23 20.88 -6.73
N VAL A 93 0.60 21.59 -5.98
CA VAL A 93 0.46 21.73 -4.53
C VAL A 93 0.06 23.16 -4.16
N LEU A 94 -0.27 23.40 -2.90
CA LEU A 94 -0.53 24.73 -2.36
C LEU A 94 0.80 25.44 -2.05
N PRO A 95 1.21 26.47 -2.82
CA PRO A 95 2.54 27.07 -2.69
C PRO A 95 2.77 27.77 -1.34
N GLU A 96 1.71 28.17 -0.65
CA GLU A 96 1.78 28.79 0.68
C GLU A 96 2.15 27.82 1.81
N LEU A 97 1.98 26.51 1.58
CA LEU A 97 2.38 25.50 2.56
C LEU A 97 3.90 25.40 2.63
N LEU A 98 4.57 25.49 1.47
CA LEU A 98 6.01 25.43 1.34
C LEU A 98 6.48 26.29 0.15
N PRO A 99 7.04 27.49 0.40
CA PRO A 99 7.49 28.38 -0.67
C PRO A 99 8.48 27.68 -1.62
N GLY A 100 8.28 27.85 -2.92
CA GLY A 100 9.09 27.24 -3.98
C GLY A 100 8.61 25.86 -4.42
N LEU A 101 7.74 25.18 -3.66
CA LEU A 101 7.16 23.91 -4.07
C LEU A 101 5.84 24.17 -4.79
N GLN A 102 5.80 23.87 -6.09
CA GLN A 102 4.60 24.07 -6.91
C GLN A 102 4.10 22.77 -7.52
N LEU A 103 5.02 21.85 -7.81
CA LEU A 103 4.77 20.63 -8.54
C LEU A 103 5.37 19.43 -7.81
N VAL A 104 4.62 18.33 -7.83
CA VAL A 104 5.13 17.01 -7.48
C VAL A 104 4.85 16.03 -8.60
N HIS A 105 5.71 15.04 -8.72
CA HIS A 105 5.70 13.99 -9.73
C HIS A 105 5.39 12.66 -9.04
N ASP A 106 4.15 12.21 -9.16
CA ASP A 106 3.75 10.85 -8.75
C ASP A 106 4.13 9.87 -9.86
N ILE A 107 5.05 8.95 -9.58
CA ILE A 107 5.54 7.95 -10.52
C ILE A 107 4.90 6.61 -10.18
N LYS A 108 4.22 5.99 -11.15
CA LYS A 108 3.62 4.67 -10.96
C LYS A 108 3.89 3.72 -12.11
N VAL A 109 4.04 2.44 -11.76
CA VAL A 109 4.19 1.34 -12.72
C VAL A 109 2.82 0.89 -13.21
N GLY A 110 2.73 0.59 -14.50
CA GLY A 110 1.57 -0.03 -15.12
C GLY A 110 0.68 0.94 -15.91
N ARG A 111 -0.08 0.35 -16.84
CA ARG A 111 -1.05 1.04 -17.71
C ARG A 111 -2.43 0.39 -17.59
N PRO A 112 -3.51 1.10 -17.94
CA PRO A 112 -4.84 0.49 -18.01
C PRO A 112 -4.80 -0.81 -18.86
N GLY A 113 -5.16 -1.93 -18.25
CA GLY A 113 -5.21 -3.24 -18.91
C GLY A 113 -3.90 -4.06 -18.91
N ARG A 114 -2.83 -3.61 -18.23
CA ARG A 114 -1.63 -4.43 -17.95
C ARG A 114 -1.33 -4.47 -16.45
N PRO A 115 -1.25 -5.65 -15.82
CA PRO A 115 -0.82 -5.80 -14.43
C PRO A 115 0.59 -5.22 -14.22
N ASP A 116 0.85 -4.61 -13.06
CA ASP A 116 2.17 -4.06 -12.73
C ASP A 116 3.20 -5.17 -12.45
N ASP A 117 2.76 -6.34 -12.00
CA ASP A 117 3.62 -7.50 -11.67
C ASP A 117 4.56 -7.90 -12.82
N ALA A 118 4.05 -7.96 -14.06
CA ALA A 118 4.85 -8.32 -15.24
C ALA A 118 6.01 -7.34 -15.53
N VAL A 119 5.85 -6.06 -15.16
CA VAL A 119 6.91 -5.05 -15.32
C VAL A 119 8.00 -5.27 -14.27
N TYR A 120 7.61 -5.49 -13.02
CA TYR A 120 8.55 -5.75 -11.93
C TYR A 120 9.32 -7.05 -12.12
N LEU A 121 8.73 -8.09 -12.72
CA LEU A 121 9.45 -9.34 -13.02
C LEU A 121 10.58 -9.12 -14.04
N LYS A 122 10.35 -8.28 -15.05
CA LYS A 122 11.29 -8.05 -16.16
C LYS A 122 12.34 -6.97 -15.88
N SER A 123 11.97 -5.91 -15.15
CA SER A 123 12.81 -4.72 -14.99
C SER A 123 13.47 -4.65 -13.62
N ALA A 124 14.81 -4.79 -13.58
CA ALA A 124 15.59 -4.55 -12.36
C ALA A 124 15.46 -3.09 -11.89
N TYR A 125 15.43 -2.14 -12.83
CA TYR A 125 15.18 -0.72 -12.54
C TYR A 125 13.84 -0.52 -11.81
N ALA A 126 12.77 -1.19 -12.25
CA ALA A 126 11.48 -1.10 -11.58
C ALA A 126 11.54 -1.64 -10.14
N ARG A 127 12.18 -2.79 -9.92
CA ARG A 127 12.32 -3.38 -8.58
C ARG A 127 13.11 -2.47 -7.63
N GLU A 128 14.10 -1.76 -8.14
CA GLU A 128 14.99 -0.93 -7.32
C GLU A 128 14.48 0.50 -7.11
N TRP A 129 13.96 1.14 -8.16
CA TRP A 129 13.73 2.59 -8.23
C TRP A 129 12.26 2.99 -8.35
N LEU A 130 11.36 2.04 -8.59
CA LEU A 130 9.93 2.29 -8.74
C LEU A 130 9.12 1.64 -7.61
N PRO A 131 9.29 2.08 -6.34
CA PRO A 131 8.49 1.57 -5.23
C PRO A 131 7.01 1.88 -5.41
N ARG A 132 6.17 1.15 -4.67
CA ARG A 132 4.73 1.40 -4.63
C ARG A 132 4.48 2.58 -3.68
N GLY A 133 4.40 3.78 -4.23
CA GLY A 133 4.41 5.05 -3.52
C GLY A 133 5.69 5.83 -3.85
N ASN A 134 5.70 6.56 -4.95
CA ASN A 134 6.90 7.28 -5.42
C ASN A 134 6.52 8.70 -5.82
N CYS A 135 6.75 9.65 -4.92
CA CYS A 135 6.42 11.05 -5.13
C CYS A 135 7.68 11.91 -5.02
N ILE A 136 8.05 12.56 -6.11
CA ILE A 136 9.24 13.40 -6.22
C ILE A 136 8.81 14.86 -6.33
N ALA A 137 9.33 15.72 -5.46
CA ALA A 137 9.15 17.16 -5.56
C ALA A 137 10.09 17.76 -6.59
N GLU A 138 9.58 18.75 -7.32
CA GLU A 138 10.38 19.75 -8.01
C GLU A 138 10.26 21.07 -7.24
N TRP A 139 11.33 21.46 -6.56
CA TRP A 139 11.35 22.58 -5.63
C TRP A 139 12.31 23.66 -6.11
N THR A 140 11.78 24.86 -6.37
CA THR A 140 12.54 25.96 -6.98
C THR A 140 12.79 27.06 -5.95
N THR A 141 14.07 27.39 -5.76
CA THR A 141 14.54 28.55 -5.01
C THR A 141 14.83 29.70 -5.96
N ARG A 142 15.43 30.79 -5.46
CA ARG A 142 15.90 31.88 -6.33
C ARG A 142 17.08 31.47 -7.21
N ASP A 143 17.87 30.51 -6.74
CA ASP A 143 19.20 30.21 -7.30
C ASP A 143 19.23 28.85 -8.02
N ALA A 144 18.34 27.92 -7.67
CA ALA A 144 18.33 26.57 -8.21
C ALA A 144 16.96 25.89 -8.16
N THR A 145 16.80 24.83 -8.96
CA THR A 145 15.68 23.88 -8.86
C THR A 145 16.23 22.54 -8.39
N TYR A 146 15.68 22.03 -7.29
CA TYR A 146 16.05 20.76 -6.69
C TYR A 146 14.98 19.71 -6.94
N PHE A 147 15.41 18.47 -7.16
CA PHE A 147 14.55 17.30 -7.18
C PHE A 147 14.80 16.48 -5.91
N LEU A 148 13.75 16.15 -5.18
CA LEU A 148 13.88 15.39 -3.94
C LEU A 148 12.67 14.48 -3.70
N PRO A 149 12.85 13.30 -3.07
CA PRO A 149 11.75 12.43 -2.72
C PRO A 149 10.94 13.05 -1.58
N LEU A 150 9.63 13.12 -1.78
CA LEU A 150 8.65 13.42 -0.73
C LEU A 150 8.03 12.16 -0.15
N VAL A 151 7.84 11.12 -0.96
CA VAL A 151 7.38 9.80 -0.53
C VAL A 151 8.16 8.75 -1.30
N ARG A 152 8.70 7.77 -0.58
CA ARG A 152 9.30 6.55 -1.14
C ARG A 152 8.80 5.37 -0.32
N GLY A 153 7.70 4.75 -0.73
CA GLY A 153 7.11 3.56 -0.10
C GLY A 153 7.98 2.31 -0.30
N TYR A 154 7.43 1.14 0.04
CA TYR A 154 8.15 -0.12 -0.08
C TYR A 154 8.38 -0.50 -1.55
N ARG A 155 9.52 -1.15 -1.81
CA ARG A 155 9.75 -1.83 -3.09
C ARG A 155 8.65 -2.87 -3.31
N LYS A 156 8.38 -3.19 -4.58
CA LYS A 156 7.48 -4.30 -4.89
C LYS A 156 8.10 -5.58 -4.33
N PHE A 157 7.29 -6.34 -3.59
CA PHE A 157 7.59 -7.71 -3.20
C PHE A 157 6.54 -8.65 -3.79
N THR A 158 6.89 -9.92 -3.91
CA THR A 158 6.02 -10.96 -4.45
C THR A 158 5.75 -12.05 -3.42
N GLY A 159 4.98 -13.06 -3.78
CA GLY A 159 4.69 -14.21 -2.94
C GLY A 159 3.77 -15.16 -3.69
N GLN A 160 2.94 -15.93 -2.98
CA GLN A 160 1.96 -16.79 -3.65
C GLN A 160 1.11 -15.94 -4.60
N GLU A 161 1.13 -16.27 -5.89
CA GLU A 161 0.53 -15.41 -6.91
C GLU A 161 -0.99 -15.45 -6.86
N ASP A 162 -1.58 -14.26 -7.03
CA ASP A 162 -3.03 -14.06 -6.97
C ASP A 162 -3.74 -14.57 -8.24
N ASP A 163 -3.04 -14.63 -9.38
CA ASP A 163 -3.67 -14.65 -10.69
C ASP A 163 -3.31 -15.79 -11.62
N GLY A 164 -2.36 -16.66 -11.26
CA GLY A 164 -1.97 -17.81 -12.09
C GLY A 164 -1.51 -17.41 -13.50
N GLU A 165 -1.00 -16.19 -13.67
CA GLU A 165 -0.50 -15.69 -14.96
C GLU A 165 0.93 -16.17 -15.26
N LEU A 166 1.62 -16.76 -14.28
CA LEU A 166 2.87 -17.47 -14.52
C LEU A 166 2.64 -18.79 -15.24
N LYS A 167 3.44 -19.01 -16.28
CA LYS A 167 3.45 -20.24 -17.05
C LYS A 167 4.05 -21.35 -16.20
N LYS A 168 3.19 -22.26 -15.71
CA LYS A 168 3.31 -23.74 -15.58
C LYS A 168 4.66 -24.46 -15.35
N ASP A 169 5.80 -23.82 -15.12
CA ASP A 169 7.06 -24.52 -14.80
C ASP A 169 7.47 -24.26 -13.33
N PRO A 170 7.41 -25.27 -12.45
CA PRO A 170 7.74 -25.16 -11.02
C PRO A 170 9.17 -24.68 -10.71
N GLY A 171 10.06 -24.67 -11.72
CA GLY A 171 11.43 -24.16 -11.58
C GLY A 171 11.53 -22.63 -11.61
N ASP A 172 10.54 -21.93 -12.18
CA ASP A 172 10.58 -20.48 -12.38
C ASP A 172 10.20 -19.71 -11.09
N GLU A 173 9.34 -20.27 -10.22
CA GLU A 173 8.81 -19.55 -9.05
C GLU A 173 9.89 -19.14 -8.04
N GLN A 174 10.82 -20.05 -7.71
CA GLN A 174 11.93 -19.73 -6.80
C GLN A 174 12.90 -18.74 -7.45
N GLU A 175 13.13 -18.86 -8.76
CA GLU A 175 13.95 -17.93 -9.53
C GLU A 175 13.31 -16.53 -9.53
N GLU A 176 12.00 -16.44 -9.76
CA GLU A 176 11.26 -15.18 -9.74
C GLU A 176 11.19 -14.55 -8.36
N LEU A 177 10.93 -15.34 -7.32
CA LEU A 177 10.97 -14.86 -5.94
C LEU A 177 12.35 -14.28 -5.60
N SER A 178 13.43 -14.96 -6.03
CA SER A 178 14.80 -14.51 -5.76
C SER A 178 15.10 -13.12 -6.35
N LYS A 179 14.42 -12.69 -7.43
CA LYS A 179 14.57 -11.35 -8.04
C LYS A 179 14.13 -10.22 -7.09
N PHE A 180 13.34 -10.54 -6.06
CA PHE A 180 12.85 -9.59 -5.04
C PHE A 180 13.63 -9.66 -3.73
N PHE A 181 14.66 -10.51 -3.67
CA PHE A 181 15.55 -10.63 -2.52
C PHE A 181 16.91 -9.98 -2.82
N THR A 182 17.54 -9.40 -1.82
CA THR A 182 18.91 -8.88 -1.91
C THR A 182 19.97 -9.95 -1.62
N LYS A 183 19.58 -11.02 -0.92
CA LYS A 183 20.40 -12.21 -0.66
C LYS A 183 19.53 -13.47 -0.79
N PRO A 184 20.09 -14.66 -1.09
CA PRO A 184 19.31 -15.90 -1.13
C PRO A 184 18.51 -16.13 0.15
N GLN A 185 17.26 -16.56 0.05
CA GLN A 185 16.39 -16.85 1.21
C GLN A 185 17.02 -17.87 2.17
N ALA A 186 17.84 -18.80 1.68
CA ALA A 186 18.58 -19.76 2.50
C ALA A 186 19.59 -19.11 3.49
N GLN A 187 19.90 -17.82 3.33
CA GLN A 187 20.71 -17.04 4.27
C GLN A 187 19.86 -16.36 5.37
N SER A 188 18.57 -16.65 5.43
CA SER A 188 17.70 -16.11 6.49
C SER A 188 18.03 -16.78 7.82
N GLN A 189 18.29 -15.97 8.84
CA GLN A 189 18.42 -16.39 10.23
C GLN A 189 17.12 -16.13 11.01
N TRP A 190 16.33 -15.14 10.58
CA TRP A 190 15.09 -14.75 11.24
C TRP A 190 13.98 -14.52 10.23
N VAL A 191 12.74 -14.65 10.68
CA VAL A 191 11.56 -14.17 9.94
C VAL A 191 10.68 -13.35 10.87
N ILE A 192 10.30 -12.16 10.40
CA ILE A 192 9.26 -11.33 11.03
C ILE A 192 7.97 -11.58 10.26
N SER A 193 6.97 -12.15 10.90
CA SER A 193 5.66 -12.40 10.32
C SER A 193 4.68 -11.35 10.78
N THR A 194 3.92 -10.78 9.85
CA THR A 194 2.91 -9.74 10.13
C THR A 194 1.55 -10.14 9.58
N THR A 195 0.47 -9.64 10.20
CA THR A 195 -0.87 -9.74 9.60
C THR A 195 -0.93 -8.94 8.30
N LYS A 196 -1.52 -9.52 7.26
CA LYS A 196 -1.88 -8.77 6.07
C LYS A 196 -3.29 -8.20 6.25
N GLU A 197 -3.35 -6.94 6.61
CA GLU A 197 -4.60 -6.18 6.67
C GLU A 197 -5.22 -6.02 5.27
N ASN A 198 -6.56 -5.93 5.19
CA ASN A 198 -7.30 -5.80 3.94
C ASN A 198 -7.88 -4.38 3.77
N GLY A 199 -7.07 -3.45 3.26
CA GLY A 199 -7.47 -2.06 3.04
C GLY A 199 -6.82 -1.44 1.82
N GLU A 200 -6.56 -0.14 1.91
CA GLU A 200 -5.89 0.64 0.87
C GLU A 200 -4.53 1.15 1.37
N ALA A 201 -3.49 0.97 0.56
CA ALA A 201 -2.15 1.45 0.92
C ALA A 201 -2.11 2.99 1.00
N GLY A 202 -1.63 3.49 2.13
CA GLY A 202 -1.46 4.91 2.43
C GLY A 202 -0.05 5.25 2.91
N HIS A 203 0.37 6.49 2.68
CA HIS A 203 1.70 6.98 3.04
C HIS A 203 1.65 8.30 3.82
N LEU A 204 2.62 8.47 4.71
CA LEU A 204 2.91 9.71 5.42
C LEU A 204 4.40 10.00 5.39
N SER A 205 4.76 11.23 5.03
CA SER A 205 6.05 11.82 5.38
C SER A 205 5.86 13.22 5.92
N VAL A 206 6.89 13.74 6.59
CA VAL A 206 6.83 15.03 7.28
C VAL A 206 8.00 15.90 6.84
N LEU A 207 7.68 17.13 6.44
CA LEU A 207 8.63 18.21 6.23
C LEU A 207 8.51 19.21 7.38
N LYS A 208 9.62 19.87 7.74
CA LYS A 208 9.61 20.93 8.75
C LYS A 208 10.07 22.24 8.13
N ARG A 209 9.23 23.27 8.23
CA ARG A 209 9.52 24.63 7.79
C ARG A 209 10.52 25.31 8.72
N SER A 210 11.16 26.37 8.24
CA SER A 210 12.11 27.17 9.03
C SER A 210 11.48 27.85 10.26
N ASP A 211 10.17 28.10 10.23
CA ASP A 211 9.39 28.57 11.39
C ASP A 211 9.03 27.46 12.39
N GLY A 212 9.48 26.23 12.14
CA GLY A 212 9.23 25.06 12.97
C GLY A 212 7.91 24.35 12.70
N ALA A 213 7.05 24.89 11.81
CA ALA A 213 5.78 24.24 11.48
C ALA A 213 5.98 22.99 10.62
N PHE A 214 5.21 21.94 10.93
CA PHE A 214 5.18 20.72 10.14
C PHE A 214 4.27 20.85 8.92
N VAL A 215 4.66 20.20 7.83
CA VAL A 215 3.90 20.04 6.59
C VAL A 215 3.90 18.54 6.26
N TYR A 216 2.74 18.00 5.91
CA TYR A 216 2.57 16.57 5.69
C TYR A 216 2.45 16.27 4.20
N VAL A 217 3.11 15.20 3.77
CA VAL A 217 2.87 14.61 2.46
C VAL A 217 2.13 13.30 2.68
N LEU A 218 0.94 13.21 2.10
CA LEU A 218 -0.04 12.18 2.40
C LEU A 218 -0.64 11.66 1.10
N GLY A 219 -1.02 10.39 1.05
CA GLY A 219 -1.67 9.87 -0.14
C GLY A 219 -1.81 8.36 -0.18
N SER A 220 -2.20 7.86 -1.34
CA SER A 220 -2.33 6.44 -1.63
C SER A 220 -1.09 5.88 -2.32
N LYS A 221 -1.11 4.59 -2.67
CA LYS A 221 -0.10 3.92 -3.52
C LYS A 221 0.43 4.77 -4.69
N ASN A 222 -0.44 5.53 -5.37
CA ASN A 222 -0.13 6.13 -6.67
C ASN A 222 -0.38 7.63 -6.75
N THR A 223 -0.86 8.27 -5.68
CA THR A 223 -1.24 9.68 -5.73
C THR A 223 -1.09 10.32 -4.36
N HIS A 224 -0.33 11.41 -4.30
CA HIS A 224 -0.03 12.12 -3.06
C HIS A 224 -0.34 13.60 -3.17
N LEU A 225 -0.59 14.21 -2.02
CA LEU A 225 -0.82 15.63 -1.84
C LEU A 225 -0.03 16.16 -0.63
N VAL A 226 0.09 17.48 -0.57
CA VAL A 226 0.73 18.18 0.54
C VAL A 226 -0.34 18.96 1.31
N ALA A 227 -0.38 18.80 2.64
CA ALA A 227 -1.38 19.41 3.49
C ALA A 227 -0.84 19.71 4.89
N ARG A 228 -1.46 20.66 5.60
CA ARG A 228 -1.32 20.85 7.05
C ARG A 228 -2.62 20.56 7.79
N THR A 229 -3.74 20.71 7.11
CA THR A 229 -5.10 20.58 7.65
C THR A 229 -5.97 19.76 6.70
N VAL A 230 -7.15 19.34 7.17
CA VAL A 230 -8.13 18.65 6.32
C VAL A 230 -8.68 19.61 5.25
N GLU A 231 -8.79 20.90 5.59
CA GLU A 231 -9.20 21.96 4.67
C GLU A 231 -8.22 22.10 3.50
N ASP A 232 -6.91 21.94 3.74
CA ASP A 232 -5.91 21.94 2.66
C ASP A 232 -6.13 20.80 1.66
N ILE A 233 -6.54 19.62 2.13
CA ILE A 233 -6.87 18.46 1.27
C ILE A 233 -8.01 18.83 0.32
N GLU A 234 -9.09 19.43 0.84
CA GLU A 234 -10.23 19.85 0.02
C GLU A 234 -9.88 20.98 -0.95
N ARG A 235 -9.00 21.92 -0.54
CA ARG A 235 -8.50 22.97 -1.43
C ARG A 235 -7.70 22.41 -2.60
N VAL A 236 -6.78 21.48 -2.34
CA VAL A 236 -5.99 20.80 -3.40
C VAL A 236 -6.90 20.07 -4.38
N LYS A 237 -7.93 19.38 -3.88
CA LYS A 237 -8.95 18.73 -4.72
C LYS A 237 -9.71 19.73 -5.58
N GLY A 238 -10.14 20.85 -4.99
CA GLY A 238 -10.85 21.92 -5.70
C GLY A 238 -10.08 22.41 -6.93
N ILE A 239 -8.79 22.72 -6.75
CA ILE A 239 -7.90 23.17 -7.84
C ILE A 239 -7.87 22.17 -9.02
N HIS A 240 -7.91 20.86 -8.74
CA HIS A 240 -7.82 19.86 -9.81
C HIS A 240 -9.18 19.56 -10.45
N ARG A 241 -10.27 19.62 -9.67
CA ARG A 241 -11.64 19.45 -10.19
C ARG A 241 -12.01 20.52 -11.21
N GLU A 242 -11.58 21.76 -11.00
CA GLU A 242 -11.73 22.86 -11.98
C GLU A 242 -11.06 22.54 -13.33
N ASN A 243 -10.04 21.67 -13.33
CA ASN A 243 -9.32 21.23 -14.53
C ASN A 243 -9.86 19.91 -15.13
N GLY A 244 -11.08 19.51 -14.79
CA GLY A 244 -11.82 18.44 -15.48
C GLY A 244 -11.68 17.03 -14.91
N GLY A 245 -11.13 16.86 -13.70
CA GLY A 245 -11.12 15.57 -13.02
C GLY A 245 -10.74 15.64 -11.54
N ASP A 246 -11.09 14.61 -10.77
CA ASP A 246 -10.66 14.45 -9.38
C ASP A 246 -9.59 13.36 -9.27
N PRO A 247 -8.29 13.70 -9.41
CA PRO A 247 -7.24 12.72 -9.29
C PRO A 247 -7.07 12.15 -7.88
N PHE A 248 -7.62 12.83 -6.87
CA PHE A 248 -7.47 12.47 -5.47
C PHE A 248 -8.69 11.71 -4.94
N LEU A 249 -9.61 11.27 -5.79
CA LEU A 249 -10.83 10.56 -5.38
C LEU A 249 -10.54 9.41 -4.40
N ALA A 250 -9.50 8.61 -4.69
CA ALA A 250 -9.05 7.53 -3.81
C ALA A 250 -8.04 7.99 -2.74
N ALA A 251 -7.17 8.95 -3.05
CA ALA A 251 -6.08 9.37 -2.16
C ALA A 251 -6.52 10.30 -1.03
N ALA A 252 -7.56 11.11 -1.23
CA ALA A 252 -8.02 12.08 -0.25
C ALA A 252 -8.66 11.46 1.00
N PRO A 253 -9.53 10.43 0.90
CA PRO A 253 -10.02 9.72 2.10
C PRO A 253 -8.87 9.14 2.93
N ILE A 254 -7.92 8.47 2.26
CA ILE A 254 -6.71 7.89 2.88
C ILE A 254 -5.88 8.97 3.58
N ALA A 255 -5.59 10.08 2.89
CA ALA A 255 -4.84 11.20 3.46
C ALA A 255 -5.57 11.81 4.68
N THR A 256 -6.89 11.93 4.61
CA THR A 256 -7.73 12.45 5.69
C THR A 256 -7.71 11.54 6.90
N ALA A 257 -7.81 10.21 6.71
CA ALA A 257 -7.77 9.22 7.77
C ALA A 257 -6.43 9.28 8.53
N ILE A 258 -5.31 9.29 7.80
CA ILE A 258 -3.97 9.41 8.38
C ILE A 258 -3.81 10.73 9.15
N LEU A 259 -4.25 11.84 8.56
CA LEU A 259 -4.15 13.16 9.19
C LEU A 259 -4.99 13.27 10.47
N ARG A 260 -6.18 12.66 10.49
CA ARG A 260 -7.04 12.58 11.68
C ARG A 260 -6.38 11.78 12.80
N VAL A 261 -5.82 10.60 12.51
CA VAL A 261 -5.06 9.83 13.50
C VAL A 261 -3.92 10.65 14.07
N LEU A 262 -3.12 11.29 13.20
CA LEU A 262 -2.00 12.13 13.63
C LEU A 262 -2.45 13.26 14.56
N PHE A 263 -3.57 13.91 14.27
CA PHE A 263 -4.10 14.99 15.09
C PHE A 263 -4.82 14.54 16.36
N ALA A 264 -5.30 13.30 16.41
CA ALA A 264 -5.89 12.68 17.59
C ALA A 264 -4.84 12.24 18.63
N LEU A 265 -3.56 12.11 18.24
CA LEU A 265 -2.47 11.84 19.19
C LEU A 265 -2.32 12.97 20.21
N GLU A 266 -1.91 12.61 21.42
CA GLU A 266 -1.50 13.59 22.44
C GLU A 266 -0.45 14.56 21.85
N PRO A 267 -0.49 15.88 22.15
CA PRO A 267 0.37 16.85 21.50
C PRO A 267 1.87 16.53 21.57
N ALA A 268 2.35 16.00 22.70
CA ALA A 268 3.75 15.58 22.85
C ALA A 268 4.10 14.38 21.95
N LYS A 269 3.25 13.35 21.92
CA LYS A 269 3.42 12.17 21.07
C LYS A 269 3.35 12.53 19.58
N ARG A 270 2.43 13.43 19.20
CA ARG A 270 2.33 13.98 17.85
C ARG A 270 3.61 14.70 17.43
N THR A 271 4.12 15.60 18.28
CA THR A 271 5.39 16.29 18.03
C THR A 271 6.52 15.29 17.88
N LEU A 272 6.59 14.28 18.74
CA LEU A 272 7.62 13.24 18.68
C LEU A 272 7.57 12.45 17.37
N LEU A 273 6.38 12.06 16.90
CA LEU A 273 6.20 11.42 15.60
C LEU A 273 6.67 12.31 14.44
N CYS A 274 6.24 13.58 14.45
CA CYS A 274 6.60 14.54 13.41
C CYS A 274 8.11 14.81 13.36
N GLU A 275 8.74 14.99 14.52
CA GLU A 275 10.19 15.13 14.64
C GLU A 275 10.91 13.86 14.16
N PHE A 276 10.42 12.68 14.53
CA PHE A 276 11.00 11.42 14.09
C PHE A 276 10.98 11.30 12.56
N LEU A 277 9.82 11.47 11.92
CA LEU A 277 9.68 11.34 10.47
C LEU A 277 10.45 12.43 9.70
N TRP A 278 10.51 13.65 10.24
CA TRP A 278 11.31 14.74 9.70
C TRP A 278 12.80 14.43 9.76
N GLN A 279 13.33 14.14 10.95
CA GLN A 279 14.77 13.96 11.17
C GLN A 279 15.30 12.72 10.46
N THR A 280 14.50 11.65 10.36
CA THR A 280 14.87 10.41 9.66
C THR A 280 14.60 10.44 8.16
N ARG A 281 13.95 11.50 7.64
CA ARG A 281 13.50 11.62 6.24
C ARG A 281 12.88 10.31 5.73
N ALA A 282 11.91 9.83 6.49
CA ALA A 282 11.28 8.55 6.25
C ALA A 282 9.86 8.66 5.71
N THR A 283 9.44 7.64 4.98
CA THR A 283 8.04 7.40 4.63
C THR A 283 7.47 6.34 5.56
N ALA A 284 6.48 6.70 6.37
CA ALA A 284 5.64 5.75 7.09
C ALA A 284 4.55 5.22 6.16
N SER A 285 4.36 3.90 6.16
CA SER A 285 3.41 3.20 5.31
C SER A 285 2.31 2.54 6.13
N PHE A 286 1.08 2.69 5.68
CA PHE A 286 -0.14 2.27 6.35
C PHE A 286 -1.01 1.43 5.41
N GLU A 287 -1.71 0.46 5.95
CA GLU A 287 -2.93 -0.07 5.34
C GLU A 287 -4.10 0.67 5.97
N VAL A 288 -4.87 1.42 5.18
CA VAL A 288 -6.07 2.13 5.66
C VAL A 288 -7.28 1.23 5.47
N LEU A 289 -7.84 0.76 6.58
CA LEU A 289 -9.07 -0.03 6.61
C LEU A 289 -10.25 0.91 6.39
N CYS A 290 -11.02 0.70 5.32
CA CYS A 290 -12.08 1.61 4.90
C CYS A 290 -13.48 0.95 5.02
N PRO A 291 -14.26 1.19 6.08
CA PRO A 291 -15.57 0.55 6.26
C PRO A 291 -16.58 0.89 5.14
N SER A 292 -16.41 2.02 4.47
CA SER A 292 -17.23 2.41 3.31
C SER A 292 -16.68 1.92 1.96
N HIS A 293 -15.51 1.28 1.94
CA HIS A 293 -14.88 0.71 0.75
C HIS A 293 -14.11 -0.59 1.08
N GLN A 294 -14.87 -1.67 1.29
CA GLN A 294 -14.38 -2.97 1.74
C GLN A 294 -14.11 -3.90 0.54
N HIS A 295 -12.97 -4.60 0.58
CA HIS A 295 -12.61 -5.53 -0.49
C HIS A 295 -13.18 -6.92 -0.25
N VAL A 296 -12.73 -7.62 0.79
CA VAL A 296 -13.14 -9.01 1.07
C VAL A 296 -13.43 -9.22 2.56
N GLN A 297 -12.65 -8.63 3.46
CA GLN A 297 -12.90 -8.74 4.90
C GLN A 297 -14.00 -7.80 5.34
N LEU A 298 -14.88 -8.28 6.21
CA LEU A 298 -15.92 -7.46 6.83
C LEU A 298 -15.28 -6.54 7.89
N LEU A 299 -15.57 -5.24 7.80
CA LEU A 299 -15.05 -4.18 8.67
C LEU A 299 -16.16 -3.48 9.46
N ASP A 300 -17.24 -4.19 9.80
CA ASP A 300 -18.40 -3.66 10.52
C ASP A 300 -18.10 -3.24 11.98
N TYR A 301 -17.01 -3.76 12.55
CA TYR A 301 -16.48 -3.36 13.85
C TYR A 301 -15.80 -1.97 13.85
N LEU A 302 -15.64 -1.34 12.67
CA LEU A 302 -15.05 -0.01 12.50
C LEU A 302 -16.10 0.99 12.02
N SER A 303 -16.17 2.14 12.70
CA SER A 303 -17.05 3.24 12.31
C SER A 303 -16.40 4.26 11.36
N GLU A 304 -15.07 4.23 11.23
CA GLU A 304 -14.30 5.19 10.44
C GLU A 304 -13.06 4.56 9.81
N ASP A 305 -12.55 5.22 8.76
CA ASP A 305 -11.32 4.81 8.09
C ASP A 305 -10.16 4.77 9.08
N THR A 306 -9.52 3.62 9.21
CA THR A 306 -8.55 3.34 10.27
C THR A 306 -7.18 2.97 9.67
N PRO A 307 -6.19 3.87 9.70
CA PRO A 307 -4.82 3.58 9.33
C PRO A 307 -4.16 2.56 10.28
N VAL A 308 -3.53 1.53 9.70
CA VAL A 308 -2.73 0.52 10.40
C VAL A 308 -1.30 0.57 9.87
N PHE A 309 -0.36 0.98 10.70
CA PHE A 309 1.05 1.10 10.31
C PHE A 309 1.69 -0.28 10.10
N TYR A 310 2.35 -0.49 8.95
CA TYR A 310 3.05 -1.74 8.65
C TYR A 310 4.54 -1.59 8.39
N GLY A 311 5.07 -0.37 8.26
CA GLY A 311 6.48 -0.23 7.98
C GLY A 311 6.97 1.15 7.55
N LEU A 312 8.28 1.26 7.39
CA LEU A 312 8.98 2.50 7.10
C LEU A 312 10.14 2.29 6.11
N SER A 313 10.23 3.19 5.15
CA SER A 313 11.29 3.21 4.14
C SER A 313 12.01 4.56 4.13
N LEU A 314 13.30 4.53 3.83
CA LEU A 314 14.15 5.72 3.81
C LEU A 314 14.05 6.42 2.45
N MET A 315 13.92 7.75 2.48
CA MET A 315 13.82 8.57 1.27
C MET A 315 15.21 8.98 0.79
N THR A 316 15.91 8.04 0.16
CA THR A 316 17.29 8.24 -0.33
C THR A 316 17.46 7.60 -1.68
N TYR A 317 18.26 8.21 -2.56
CA TYR A 317 18.61 7.55 -3.82
C TYR A 317 19.56 6.39 -3.49
N ASN A 318 20.55 6.62 -2.65
CA ASN A 318 21.59 5.64 -2.37
C ASN A 318 21.32 4.95 -1.01
N PRO A 319 20.64 3.77 -0.96
CA PRO A 319 20.32 3.11 0.31
C PRO A 319 21.58 2.70 1.07
N LEU A 320 21.47 2.59 2.40
CA LEU A 320 22.49 1.93 3.21
C LEU A 320 22.42 0.42 2.99
N ALA A 321 23.57 -0.25 3.17
CA ALA A 321 23.61 -1.71 3.17
C ALA A 321 22.64 -2.27 4.23
N GLY A 322 21.78 -3.19 3.82
CA GLY A 322 20.74 -3.79 4.66
C GLY A 322 19.49 -2.94 4.85
N THR A 323 19.36 -1.80 4.16
CA THR A 323 18.13 -0.97 4.14
C THR A 323 17.54 -0.84 2.74
N GLU A 324 17.96 -1.67 1.79
CA GLU A 324 17.54 -1.59 0.39
C GLU A 324 16.03 -1.86 0.26
N ILE A 325 15.52 -2.81 1.03
CA ILE A 325 14.08 -3.14 1.09
C ILE A 325 13.38 -2.22 2.11
N CYS A 326 13.77 -2.32 3.38
CA CYS A 326 13.28 -1.48 4.47
C CYS A 326 14.26 -1.52 5.66
N VAL A 327 14.05 -0.61 6.62
CA VAL A 327 14.71 -0.66 7.93
C VAL A 327 14.10 -1.83 8.72
N ASN A 328 14.88 -2.49 9.59
CA ASN A 328 14.33 -3.49 10.50
C ASN A 328 13.16 -2.87 11.30
N PRO A 329 11.93 -3.41 11.17
CA PRO A 329 10.74 -2.68 11.58
C PRO A 329 10.38 -2.85 13.05
N VAL A 330 11.05 -3.73 13.82
CA VAL A 330 10.64 -4.05 15.20
C VAL A 330 10.63 -2.82 16.10
N LEU A 331 11.70 -2.01 16.10
CA LEU A 331 11.72 -0.75 16.86
C LEU A 331 10.59 0.19 16.43
N LEU A 332 10.25 0.19 15.14
CA LEU A 332 9.26 1.10 14.57
C LEU A 332 7.84 0.69 14.93
N TYR A 333 7.55 -0.61 15.00
CA TYR A 333 6.29 -1.10 15.54
C TYR A 333 6.12 -0.67 16.99
N GLU A 334 7.12 -0.91 17.84
CA GLU A 334 7.09 -0.49 19.24
C GLU A 334 6.99 1.04 19.40
N PHE A 335 7.68 1.80 18.56
CA PHE A 335 7.60 3.26 18.54
C PHE A 335 6.20 3.75 18.19
N MET A 336 5.62 3.28 17.09
CA MET A 336 4.27 3.67 16.67
C MET A 336 3.21 3.29 17.71
N GLN A 337 3.29 2.08 18.27
CA GLN A 337 2.40 1.63 19.34
C GLN A 337 2.50 2.50 20.59
N ALA A 338 3.71 2.82 21.04
CA ALA A 338 3.93 3.67 22.22
C ALA A 338 3.40 5.10 22.03
N LEU A 339 3.32 5.57 20.79
CA LEU A 339 2.70 6.84 20.43
C LEU A 339 1.17 6.78 20.33
N GLY A 340 0.56 5.59 20.36
CA GLY A 340 -0.87 5.38 20.21
C GLY A 340 -1.33 5.19 18.76
N VAL A 341 -0.40 4.92 17.83
CA VAL A 341 -0.72 4.57 16.45
C VAL A 341 -0.90 3.06 16.35
N ARG A 342 -2.02 2.62 15.75
CA ARG A 342 -2.27 1.19 15.50
C ARG A 342 -1.25 0.64 14.51
N THR A 343 -0.69 -0.52 14.81
CA THR A 343 0.24 -1.24 13.92
C THR A 343 -0.34 -2.59 13.53
N VAL A 344 0.23 -3.20 12.49
CA VAL A 344 0.07 -4.64 12.26
C VAL A 344 0.53 -5.43 13.48
N ASN A 345 -0.09 -6.59 13.70
CA ASN A 345 0.44 -7.54 14.65
C ASN A 345 1.69 -8.18 14.02
N TYR A 346 2.72 -8.39 14.84
CA TYR A 346 3.95 -9.01 14.37
C TYR A 346 4.47 -10.05 15.36
N ASP A 347 5.13 -11.06 14.83
CA ASP A 347 5.94 -12.00 15.58
C ASP A 347 7.30 -12.13 14.92
N VAL A 348 8.32 -12.36 15.73
CA VAL A 348 9.69 -12.59 15.26
C VAL A 348 10.01 -14.02 15.62
N VAL A 349 10.57 -14.83 14.73
CA VAL A 349 11.07 -16.17 15.06
C VAL A 349 12.39 -16.44 14.36
N GLU A 350 13.17 -17.37 14.90
CA GLU A 350 14.34 -17.90 14.20
C GLU A 350 13.85 -18.65 12.96
N PHE A 351 14.53 -18.45 11.83
CA PHE A 351 14.11 -19.03 10.58
C PHE A 351 14.49 -20.51 10.55
N ASN A 352 13.47 -21.36 10.39
CA ASN A 352 13.60 -22.78 10.12
C ASN A 352 12.64 -23.11 8.99
N LEU A 353 13.15 -23.73 7.92
CA LEU A 353 12.38 -23.96 6.70
C LEU A 353 11.13 -24.82 6.98
N ASP A 354 11.29 -25.96 7.66
CA ASP A 354 10.19 -26.88 7.95
C ASP A 354 9.10 -26.23 8.82
N ALA A 355 9.50 -25.51 9.86
CA ALA A 355 8.57 -24.80 10.75
C ALA A 355 7.87 -23.65 10.02
N PHE A 356 8.57 -22.96 9.12
CA PHE A 356 8.02 -21.89 8.31
C PHE A 356 7.01 -22.42 7.28
N GLU A 357 7.32 -23.51 6.57
CA GLU A 357 6.39 -24.18 5.66
C GLU A 357 5.14 -24.66 6.39
N ALA A 358 5.29 -25.25 7.59
CA ALA A 358 4.15 -25.64 8.42
C ALA A 358 3.29 -24.44 8.85
N ALA A 359 3.92 -23.31 9.21
CA ALA A 359 3.21 -22.08 9.58
C ALA A 359 2.48 -21.46 8.37
N LEU A 360 3.09 -21.50 7.18
CA LEU A 360 2.46 -21.06 5.93
C LEU A 360 1.23 -21.91 5.60
N GLU A 361 1.35 -23.24 5.67
CA GLU A 361 0.21 -24.13 5.44
C GLU A 361 -0.91 -23.89 6.46
N HIS A 362 -0.60 -23.62 7.74
CA HIS A 362 -1.63 -23.23 8.70
C HIS A 362 -2.31 -21.90 8.33
N SER A 363 -1.53 -20.88 7.95
CA SER A 363 -2.03 -19.56 7.52
C SER A 363 -2.90 -19.63 6.25
N LYS A 364 -2.66 -20.63 5.40
CA LYS A 364 -3.42 -20.90 4.17
C LYS A 364 -4.88 -21.22 4.46
N PHE A 365 -5.12 -21.87 5.60
CA PHE A 365 -6.44 -22.16 6.13
C PHE A 365 -6.87 -21.14 7.20
N ALA A 366 -6.43 -19.89 7.13
CA ALA A 366 -6.97 -18.83 7.99
C ALA A 366 -8.34 -18.34 7.46
N TYR A 367 -9.36 -18.33 8.30
CA TYR A 367 -10.71 -17.85 7.97
C TYR A 367 -10.85 -16.36 8.30
N GLN A 368 -11.55 -15.60 7.45
CA GLN A 368 -11.74 -14.15 7.61
C GLN A 368 -10.45 -13.31 7.67
N HIS A 369 -9.32 -13.90 7.30
CA HIS A 369 -8.02 -13.24 7.26
C HIS A 369 -7.48 -13.23 5.83
N GLU A 370 -6.99 -12.09 5.32
CA GLU A 370 -6.37 -12.05 3.98
C GLU A 370 -5.12 -12.93 3.93
N GLY A 371 -4.29 -12.90 4.97
CA GLY A 371 -3.09 -13.72 5.10
C GLY A 371 -2.00 -13.00 5.88
N GLY A 372 -0.74 -13.17 5.45
CA GLY A 372 0.42 -12.62 6.14
C GLY A 372 1.48 -12.03 5.20
N VAL A 373 2.34 -11.18 5.76
CA VAL A 373 3.56 -10.71 5.12
C VAL A 373 4.75 -11.10 5.99
N HIS A 374 5.70 -11.82 5.38
CA HIS A 374 6.88 -12.36 6.04
C HIS A 374 8.11 -11.62 5.54
N LEU A 375 8.88 -11.03 6.46
CA LEU A 375 10.15 -10.38 6.18
C LEU A 375 11.26 -11.33 6.59
N PHE A 376 12.13 -11.68 5.65
CA PHE A 376 13.27 -12.55 5.89
C PHE A 376 14.49 -11.71 6.24
N LEU A 377 15.22 -12.10 7.29
CA LEU A 377 16.37 -11.36 7.76
C LEU A 377 17.60 -12.24 7.90
N ASP A 378 18.76 -11.69 7.57
CA ASP A 378 20.06 -12.36 7.73
C ASP A 378 20.56 -12.37 9.18
N GLU A 379 21.77 -12.90 9.39
CA GLU A 379 22.45 -12.95 10.69
C GLU A 379 22.63 -11.56 11.34
N ASP A 380 22.74 -10.51 10.53
CA ASP A 380 22.86 -9.12 10.96
C ASP A 380 21.50 -8.47 11.23
N ALA A 381 20.41 -9.24 11.21
CA ALA A 381 19.02 -8.81 11.33
C ALA A 381 18.61 -7.74 10.29
N ALA A 382 19.28 -7.70 9.12
CA ALA A 382 18.89 -6.86 8.00
C ALA A 382 17.85 -7.59 7.13
N VAL A 383 16.83 -6.86 6.64
CA VAL A 383 15.78 -7.44 5.80
C VAL A 383 16.35 -7.72 4.41
N ILE A 384 16.36 -8.99 4.02
CA ILE A 384 16.90 -9.47 2.73
C ILE A 384 15.81 -9.81 1.72
N GLY A 385 14.57 -9.95 2.16
CA GLY A 385 13.43 -10.24 1.28
C GLY A 385 12.11 -10.11 2.00
N MET A 386 11.03 -10.00 1.22
CA MET A 386 9.66 -10.01 1.73
C MET A 386 8.81 -10.94 0.88
N GLN A 387 7.94 -11.70 1.54
CA GLN A 387 6.99 -12.58 0.88
C GLN A 387 5.59 -12.36 1.44
N LYS A 388 4.61 -12.20 0.56
CA LYS A 388 3.19 -12.23 0.94
C LYS A 388 2.62 -13.64 0.79
N HIS A 389 1.72 -14.00 1.67
CA HIS A 389 0.93 -15.22 1.59
C HIS A 389 -0.53 -14.88 1.83
N LYS A 390 -1.44 -15.59 1.17
CA LYS A 390 -2.87 -15.34 1.26
C LYS A 390 -3.63 -16.61 1.59
N SER A 391 -4.69 -16.47 2.38
CA SER A 391 -5.57 -17.58 2.69
C SER A 391 -6.37 -18.01 1.46
N ILE A 392 -6.75 -19.29 1.42
CA ILE A 392 -7.63 -19.84 0.40
C ILE A 392 -8.95 -19.07 0.38
N TRP A 393 -9.52 -18.85 1.57
CA TRP A 393 -10.75 -18.09 1.77
C TRP A 393 -10.69 -16.74 1.05
N TYR A 394 -9.62 -15.97 1.29
CA TYR A 394 -9.47 -14.65 0.68
C TYR A 394 -9.36 -14.71 -0.84
N VAL A 395 -8.50 -15.59 -1.37
CA VAL A 395 -8.27 -15.68 -2.82
C VAL A 395 -9.55 -16.12 -3.55
N CYS A 396 -10.28 -17.09 -3.00
CA CYS A 396 -11.53 -17.57 -3.57
C CYS A 396 -12.63 -16.49 -3.52
N LEU A 397 -12.82 -15.80 -2.40
CA LEU A 397 -13.80 -14.72 -2.31
C LEU A 397 -13.46 -13.52 -3.20
N ARG A 398 -12.18 -13.13 -3.28
CA ARG A 398 -11.71 -12.10 -4.22
C ARG A 398 -12.04 -12.48 -5.66
N ALA A 399 -11.84 -13.73 -6.03
CA ALA A 399 -12.17 -14.22 -7.37
C ALA A 399 -13.68 -14.11 -7.66
N ILE A 400 -14.54 -14.56 -6.73
CA ILE A 400 -16.00 -14.46 -6.85
C ILE A 400 -16.43 -12.99 -6.97
N ARG A 401 -15.91 -12.11 -6.11
CA ARG A 401 -16.17 -10.66 -6.16
C ARG A 401 -15.89 -10.07 -7.53
N GLU A 402 -14.71 -10.32 -8.11
CA GLU A 402 -14.37 -9.74 -9.42
C GLU A 402 -15.27 -10.24 -10.55
N LYS A 403 -15.76 -11.50 -10.48
CA LYS A 403 -16.77 -12.01 -11.42
C LYS A 403 -18.11 -11.34 -11.20
N ALA A 404 -18.57 -11.22 -9.96
CA ALA A 404 -19.81 -10.54 -9.60
C ALA A 404 -19.81 -9.06 -10.03
N LYS A 405 -18.72 -8.32 -9.80
CA LYS A 405 -18.55 -6.93 -10.27
C LYS A 405 -18.68 -6.82 -11.79
N THR A 406 -18.04 -7.75 -12.52
CA THR A 406 -18.10 -7.78 -13.99
C THR A 406 -19.52 -8.10 -14.46
N PHE A 407 -20.21 -9.02 -13.80
CA PHE A 407 -21.60 -9.35 -14.06
C PHE A 407 -22.54 -8.15 -13.84
N CYS A 408 -22.51 -7.52 -12.66
CA CYS A 408 -23.31 -6.33 -12.36
C CYS A 408 -23.06 -5.20 -13.36
N ARG A 409 -21.79 -4.95 -13.72
CA ARG A 409 -21.44 -3.95 -14.76
C ARG A 409 -22.02 -4.30 -16.12
N THR A 410 -22.07 -5.58 -16.47
CA THR A 410 -22.58 -6.05 -17.76
C THR A 410 -24.09 -5.82 -17.85
N LEU A 411 -24.83 -6.11 -16.77
CA LEU A 411 -26.28 -5.87 -16.70
C LEU A 411 -26.62 -4.36 -16.71
N ASN A 412 -25.84 -3.54 -16.00
CA ASN A 412 -26.09 -2.10 -15.93
C ASN A 412 -25.59 -1.32 -17.16
N SER A 413 -24.83 -1.95 -18.06
CA SER A 413 -24.30 -1.30 -19.25
C SER A 413 -25.28 -1.37 -20.42
N LYS A 414 -25.70 -0.20 -20.92
CA LYS A 414 -26.45 -0.09 -22.20
C LYS A 414 -25.57 -0.33 -23.43
N LYS A 415 -24.24 -0.41 -23.27
CA LYS A 415 -23.30 -0.62 -24.37
C LYS A 415 -23.09 -2.11 -24.65
N PRO A 416 -23.05 -2.54 -25.92
CA PRO A 416 -22.74 -3.92 -26.26
C PRO A 416 -21.30 -4.27 -25.85
N PRO A 417 -21.05 -5.53 -25.42
CA PRO A 417 -19.69 -6.01 -25.20
C PRO A 417 -18.80 -5.86 -26.43
N LYS A 418 -17.49 -5.73 -26.24
CA LYS A 418 -16.51 -5.60 -27.32
C LYS A 418 -16.66 -6.77 -28.31
N GLY A 419 -16.85 -6.47 -29.59
CA GLY A 419 -17.03 -7.47 -30.65
C GLY A 419 -18.46 -7.95 -30.85
N ARG A 420 -19.46 -7.38 -30.15
CA ARG A 420 -20.89 -7.68 -30.37
C ARG A 420 -21.65 -6.45 -30.86
N ALA A 421 -22.67 -6.70 -31.68
CA ALA A 421 -23.56 -5.66 -32.21
C ALA A 421 -24.69 -5.28 -31.24
N LYS A 422 -25.06 -6.17 -30.31
CA LYS A 422 -26.15 -5.98 -29.36
C LYS A 422 -25.70 -6.30 -27.93
N PRO A 423 -26.28 -5.63 -26.90
CA PRO A 423 -26.11 -6.04 -25.50
C PRO A 423 -26.55 -7.49 -25.28
N LEU A 424 -25.97 -8.13 -24.27
CA LEU A 424 -26.37 -9.47 -23.84
C LEU A 424 -27.77 -9.43 -23.25
N LEU A 425 -28.58 -10.45 -23.50
CA LEU A 425 -29.80 -10.65 -22.72
C LEU A 425 -29.41 -10.98 -21.27
N PRO A 426 -30.21 -10.59 -20.26
CA PRO A 426 -29.84 -10.79 -18.85
C PRO A 426 -29.49 -12.24 -18.48
N LYS A 427 -30.29 -13.22 -18.97
CA LYS A 427 -30.00 -14.66 -18.77
C LYS A 427 -28.71 -15.12 -19.46
N GLU A 428 -28.38 -14.56 -20.62
CA GLU A 428 -27.10 -14.86 -21.29
C GLU A 428 -25.92 -14.28 -20.51
N ALA A 429 -26.07 -13.07 -19.95
CA ALA A 429 -25.05 -12.46 -19.10
C ALA A 429 -24.78 -13.28 -17.84
N LEU A 430 -25.83 -13.85 -17.22
CA LEU A 430 -25.69 -14.77 -16.08
C LEU A 430 -24.94 -16.04 -16.48
N GLY A 431 -25.29 -16.67 -17.60
CA GLY A 431 -24.58 -17.86 -18.10
C GLY A 431 -23.08 -17.59 -18.33
N VAL A 432 -22.75 -16.45 -18.97
CA VAL A 432 -21.35 -16.03 -19.20
C VAL A 432 -20.62 -15.77 -17.88
N ALA A 433 -21.30 -15.21 -16.88
CA ALA A 433 -20.70 -14.95 -15.57
C ALA A 433 -20.38 -16.27 -14.84
N LYS A 434 -21.30 -17.24 -14.84
CA LYS A 434 -21.08 -18.59 -14.28
C LYS A 434 -19.93 -19.31 -14.98
N ASP A 435 -19.90 -19.30 -16.31
CA ASP A 435 -18.77 -19.84 -17.08
C ASP A 435 -17.43 -19.19 -16.71
N SER A 436 -17.44 -17.89 -16.36
CA SER A 436 -16.23 -17.18 -15.92
C SER A 436 -15.80 -17.57 -14.51
N VAL A 437 -16.74 -17.84 -13.60
CA VAL A 437 -16.48 -18.41 -12.27
C VAL A 437 -15.85 -19.79 -12.44
N LYS A 438 -16.51 -20.70 -13.16
CA LYS A 438 -16.00 -22.04 -13.45
C LYS A 438 -14.58 -22.04 -14.03
N LYS A 439 -14.33 -21.26 -15.07
CA LYS A 439 -12.97 -21.14 -15.65
C LYS A 439 -11.93 -20.67 -14.64
N ARG A 440 -12.30 -19.80 -13.69
CA ARG A 440 -11.38 -19.33 -12.66
C ARG A 440 -11.13 -20.42 -11.61
N PHE A 441 -12.15 -21.13 -11.17
CA PHE A 441 -12.00 -22.22 -10.19
C PHE A 441 -11.41 -23.51 -10.78
N GLN A 442 -11.36 -23.66 -12.10
CA GLN A 442 -10.51 -24.65 -12.78
C GLN A 442 -9.02 -24.28 -12.75
N ALA A 443 -8.68 -22.99 -12.61
CA ALA A 443 -7.30 -22.51 -12.60
C ALA A 443 -6.72 -22.42 -11.17
N ILE A 444 -7.55 -22.07 -10.19
CA ILE A 444 -7.16 -21.88 -8.78
C ILE A 444 -6.39 -23.06 -8.17
N PRO A 445 -6.82 -24.33 -8.32
CA PRO A 445 -6.14 -25.48 -7.72
C PRO A 445 -4.66 -25.58 -8.08
N ALA A 446 -4.31 -25.20 -9.31
CA ALA A 446 -2.96 -25.33 -9.83
C ALA A 446 -1.94 -24.44 -9.10
N PHE A 447 -2.34 -23.23 -8.66
CA PHE A 447 -1.44 -22.27 -8.03
C PHE A 447 -1.67 -22.10 -6.52
N LEU A 448 -2.86 -22.42 -6.02
CA LEU A 448 -3.10 -22.46 -4.58
C LEU A 448 -2.74 -23.80 -3.94
N HIS A 449 -2.48 -24.84 -4.74
CA HIS A 449 -2.25 -26.21 -4.25
C HIS A 449 -3.36 -26.64 -3.28
N ILE A 450 -4.61 -26.56 -3.74
CA ILE A 450 -5.81 -27.00 -3.01
C ILE A 450 -6.47 -28.18 -3.73
N SER A 451 -7.28 -28.94 -3.01
CA SER A 451 -8.03 -30.05 -3.60
C SER A 451 -9.13 -29.54 -4.53
N ASP A 452 -9.49 -30.37 -5.53
CA ASP A 452 -10.63 -30.10 -6.40
C ASP A 452 -11.92 -29.97 -5.60
N GLU A 453 -12.06 -30.68 -4.48
CA GLU A 453 -13.22 -30.59 -3.59
C GLU A 453 -13.38 -29.17 -3.02
N VAL A 454 -12.31 -28.59 -2.47
CA VAL A 454 -12.32 -27.22 -1.94
C VAL A 454 -12.63 -26.22 -3.05
N SER A 455 -11.99 -26.37 -4.22
CA SER A 455 -12.23 -25.48 -5.36
C SER A 455 -13.66 -25.55 -5.89
N ASN A 456 -14.21 -26.77 -6.03
CA ASN A 456 -15.59 -26.99 -6.49
C ASN A 456 -16.62 -26.46 -5.49
N ALA A 457 -16.33 -26.51 -4.18
CA ALA A 457 -17.20 -25.94 -3.17
C ALA A 457 -17.29 -24.41 -3.31
N TYR A 458 -16.15 -23.71 -3.49
CA TYR A 458 -16.16 -22.27 -3.76
C TYR A 458 -16.73 -21.92 -5.15
N GLU A 459 -16.50 -22.73 -6.18
CA GLU A 459 -17.16 -22.56 -7.49
C GLU A 459 -18.68 -22.57 -7.34
N THR A 460 -19.20 -23.56 -6.62
CA THR A 460 -20.63 -23.71 -6.34
C THR A 460 -21.19 -22.51 -5.57
N LEU A 461 -20.48 -22.03 -4.54
CA LEU A 461 -20.87 -20.81 -3.82
C LEU A 461 -20.88 -19.59 -4.75
N GLY A 462 -19.87 -19.45 -5.62
CA GLY A 462 -19.79 -18.36 -6.59
C GLY A 462 -20.95 -18.36 -7.58
N GLU A 463 -21.34 -19.53 -8.11
CA GLU A 463 -22.51 -19.66 -8.99
C GLU A 463 -23.81 -19.31 -8.27
N ARG A 464 -24.00 -19.82 -7.04
CA ARG A 464 -25.18 -19.52 -6.21
C ARG A 464 -25.26 -18.05 -5.83
N PHE A 465 -24.14 -17.40 -5.59
CA PHE A 465 -24.11 -15.96 -5.33
C PHE A 465 -24.52 -15.15 -6.56
N LEU A 466 -24.11 -15.55 -7.76
CA LEU A 466 -24.57 -14.91 -9.00
C LEU A 466 -26.07 -15.11 -9.22
N ASP A 467 -26.62 -16.28 -8.89
CA ASP A 467 -28.06 -16.53 -8.93
C ASP A 467 -28.80 -15.65 -7.92
N TYR A 468 -28.34 -15.60 -6.66
CA TYR A 468 -28.89 -14.71 -5.63
C TYR A 468 -28.91 -13.26 -6.09
N LEU A 469 -27.80 -12.75 -6.63
CA LEU A 469 -27.74 -11.39 -7.16
C LEU A 469 -28.74 -11.20 -8.29
N PHE A 470 -28.85 -12.16 -9.22
CA PHE A 470 -29.73 -12.05 -10.38
C PHE A 470 -31.22 -12.08 -10.00
N GLU A 471 -31.62 -12.97 -9.10
CA GLU A 471 -33.01 -13.20 -8.73
C GLU A 471 -33.50 -12.20 -7.67
N GLU A 472 -32.74 -12.02 -6.59
CA GLU A 472 -33.19 -11.26 -5.41
C GLU A 472 -32.81 -9.78 -5.45
N GLU A 473 -31.62 -9.45 -5.97
CA GLU A 473 -31.06 -8.09 -5.87
C GLU A 473 -31.20 -7.27 -7.16
N LEU A 474 -31.16 -7.93 -8.32
CA LEU A 474 -31.10 -7.29 -9.66
C LEU A 474 -32.35 -7.52 -10.51
N PHE A 475 -33.42 -8.12 -9.97
CA PHE A 475 -34.72 -8.28 -10.64
C PHE A 475 -34.63 -8.92 -12.03
N HIS A 476 -33.89 -10.02 -12.15
CA HIS A 476 -33.60 -10.70 -13.41
C HIS A 476 -32.97 -9.80 -14.49
N GLY A 477 -32.33 -8.70 -14.08
CA GLY A 477 -31.74 -7.69 -14.97
C GLY A 477 -32.76 -6.86 -15.76
N VAL A 478 -34.04 -6.89 -15.38
CA VAL A 478 -35.12 -6.12 -16.01
C VAL A 478 -35.76 -5.24 -14.95
N ALA A 479 -35.25 -4.02 -14.81
CA ALA A 479 -35.84 -3.02 -13.93
C ALA A 479 -37.16 -2.50 -14.51
N ASP A 480 -38.23 -2.57 -13.72
CA ASP A 480 -39.53 -1.95 -14.00
C ASP A 480 -39.61 -0.59 -13.30
N GLY A 481 -39.24 0.46 -14.03
CA GLY A 481 -39.24 1.84 -13.54
C GLY A 481 -37.93 2.33 -12.92
N GLU A 482 -37.92 3.61 -12.58
CA GLU A 482 -36.72 4.35 -12.12
C GLU A 482 -36.20 3.84 -10.77
N ASP A 483 -37.10 3.49 -9.84
CA ASP A 483 -36.74 3.00 -8.51
C ASP A 483 -35.95 1.68 -8.57
N GLN A 484 -36.38 0.74 -9.41
CA GLN A 484 -35.68 -0.53 -9.60
C GLN A 484 -34.35 -0.33 -10.33
N GLU A 485 -34.27 0.59 -11.32
CA GLU A 485 -33.01 0.92 -11.98
C GLU A 485 -31.99 1.49 -10.98
N GLN A 486 -32.45 2.33 -10.06
CA GLN A 486 -31.62 2.91 -9.01
C GLN A 486 -31.16 1.86 -8.00
N LYS A 487 -32.03 0.90 -7.63
CA LYS A 487 -31.63 -0.23 -6.79
C LYS A 487 -30.58 -1.11 -7.48
N CYS A 488 -30.72 -1.42 -8.77
CA CYS A 488 -29.70 -2.20 -9.51
C CYS A 488 -28.34 -1.50 -9.57
N LYS A 489 -28.32 -0.16 -9.70
CA LYS A 489 -27.09 0.64 -9.62
C LYS A 489 -26.49 0.61 -8.22
N HIS A 490 -27.33 0.69 -7.19
CA HIS A 490 -26.92 0.60 -5.80
C HIS A 490 -26.28 -0.76 -5.48
N VAL A 491 -26.93 -1.86 -5.85
CA VAL A 491 -26.39 -3.22 -5.69
C VAL A 491 -25.06 -3.38 -6.41
N ALA A 492 -24.93 -2.88 -7.64
CA ALA A 492 -23.66 -2.97 -8.37
C ALA A 492 -22.53 -2.20 -7.69
N ARG A 493 -22.85 -1.05 -7.08
CA ARG A 493 -21.90 -0.29 -6.26
C ARG A 493 -21.56 -1.05 -4.99
N ASP A 494 -22.55 -1.61 -4.30
CA ASP A 494 -22.31 -2.37 -3.06
C ASP A 494 -21.50 -3.65 -3.32
N VAL A 495 -21.70 -4.35 -4.43
CA VAL A 495 -20.83 -5.48 -4.84
C VAL A 495 -19.40 -5.01 -5.12
N ALA A 496 -19.21 -3.78 -5.60
CA ALA A 496 -17.88 -3.21 -5.84
C ALA A 496 -17.21 -2.69 -4.57
N ASP A 497 -17.95 -1.99 -3.71
CA ASP A 497 -17.38 -1.19 -2.61
C ASP A 497 -17.70 -1.79 -1.22
N LEU A 498 -18.66 -2.71 -1.11
CA LEU A 498 -19.14 -3.30 0.15
C LEU A 498 -19.37 -4.81 -0.01
N PHE A 499 -18.55 -5.48 -0.84
CA PHE A 499 -18.67 -6.91 -1.15
C PHE A 499 -18.92 -7.81 0.08
N PRO A 500 -18.14 -7.72 1.18
CA PRO A 500 -18.39 -8.56 2.37
C PRO A 500 -19.78 -8.39 2.97
N VAL A 501 -20.38 -7.20 2.90
CA VAL A 501 -21.74 -6.94 3.39
C VAL A 501 -22.77 -7.65 2.50
N VAL A 502 -22.61 -7.55 1.17
CA VAL A 502 -23.49 -8.25 0.22
C VAL A 502 -23.33 -9.78 0.32
N TRP A 503 -22.09 -10.23 0.50
CA TRP A 503 -21.75 -11.64 0.69
C TRP A 503 -22.37 -12.21 1.97
N ASN A 504 -22.26 -11.49 3.08
CA ASN A 504 -22.85 -11.93 4.36
C ASN A 504 -24.38 -12.06 4.26
N ARG A 505 -25.06 -11.10 3.61
CA ARG A 505 -26.51 -11.21 3.35
C ARG A 505 -26.88 -12.44 2.53
N PHE A 506 -26.07 -12.79 1.52
CA PHE A 506 -26.26 -14.01 0.73
C PHE A 506 -26.11 -15.27 1.59
N LEU A 507 -25.07 -15.35 2.44
CA LEU A 507 -24.87 -16.49 3.33
C LEU A 507 -26.03 -16.63 4.32
N GLU A 508 -26.47 -15.52 4.93
CA GLU A 508 -27.63 -15.49 5.84
C GLU A 508 -28.93 -15.91 5.14
N HIS A 509 -29.17 -15.41 3.92
CA HIS A 509 -30.37 -15.73 3.15
C HIS A 509 -30.44 -17.21 2.75
N THR A 510 -29.31 -17.81 2.39
CA THR A 510 -29.25 -19.17 1.85
C THR A 510 -28.94 -20.24 2.91
N GLY A 511 -28.45 -19.84 4.09
CA GLY A 511 -27.94 -20.76 5.12
C GLY A 511 -26.65 -21.48 4.71
N LEU A 512 -25.96 -21.01 3.68
CA LEU A 512 -24.68 -21.57 3.21
C LEU A 512 -23.52 -21.04 4.07
N SER A 513 -22.38 -21.74 4.02
CA SER A 513 -21.15 -21.36 4.72
C SER A 513 -20.00 -21.25 3.73
N ASP A 514 -19.18 -20.22 3.92
CA ASP A 514 -17.91 -20.01 3.20
C ASP A 514 -16.69 -20.44 4.02
N ALA A 515 -16.89 -21.05 5.20
CA ALA A 515 -15.83 -21.68 5.98
C ALA A 515 -15.45 -23.04 5.38
N ILE A 516 -14.85 -23.03 4.20
CA ILE A 516 -14.47 -24.23 3.44
C ILE A 516 -12.98 -24.51 3.61
N GLY A 517 -12.64 -25.74 3.99
CA GLY A 517 -11.27 -26.20 4.15
C GLY A 517 -10.63 -25.85 5.50
N HIS A 518 -11.41 -25.26 6.43
CA HIS A 518 -10.99 -24.99 7.80
C HIS A 518 -11.19 -26.19 8.73
#